data_AF-A0A512B1Y2-F1
#
_entry.id   AF-A0A512B1Y2-F1
#
_cell.length_a   1.000
_cell.length_b   1.000
_cell.length_c   1.000
_cell.angle_alpha   90.00
_cell.angle_beta   90.00
_cell.angle_gamma   90.00
#
_symmetry.space_group_name_H-M   'P 1'
#
loop_
_entity.id
_entity.type
_entity.pdbx_description
1 polymer ?
#
loop_
_entity_poly.entity_id
_entity_poly.type
_entity_poly.pdbx_seq_one_letter_code
_entity_poly.pdbx_strand_id
1 'polypeptide(L)'
;MKKYLPGLLLLLVMACTNENEEELYGDKESTCQVTSATYLTDVKPILQRACYACHASNIQTAGVILDTYEGVKKQAQGDLLAVINHEPGHPPMPQGGAKLPACDIARIRKWVETGTLNN
;
A
#
# COMPACT_ATOMS: atom_id res chain seq x y z
N MET A 1 -13.95 -27.27 76.25
CA MET A 1 -14.63 -27.68 75.01
C MET A 1 -14.26 -26.70 73.89
N LYS A 2 -13.68 -27.22 72.79
CA LYS A 2 -13.62 -26.72 71.38
C LYS A 2 -13.49 -25.19 71.19
N LYS A 3 -12.29 -24.59 70.99
CA LYS A 3 -11.32 -24.58 69.85
C LYS A 3 -11.78 -23.85 68.58
N TYR A 4 -10.77 -23.21 67.95
CA TYR A 4 -10.62 -22.66 66.59
C TYR A 4 -10.87 -21.14 66.41
N LEU A 5 -10.11 -20.36 65.63
CA LEU A 5 -8.75 -20.32 65.04
C LEU A 5 -8.78 -19.04 64.13
N PRO A 6 -7.73 -18.21 64.01
CA PRO A 6 -7.86 -16.83 63.51
C PRO A 6 -7.99 -16.76 61.98
N GLY A 7 -8.87 -15.90 61.49
CA GLY A 7 -9.06 -15.64 60.07
C GLY A 7 -8.28 -14.41 59.61
N LEU A 8 -7.04 -14.64 59.17
CA LEU A 8 -6.26 -13.73 58.32
C LEU A 8 -6.99 -13.58 56.97
N LEU A 9 -7.72 -12.49 56.77
CA LEU A 9 -8.31 -12.16 55.47
C LEU A 9 -7.27 -11.38 54.65
N LEU A 10 -6.51 -12.15 53.86
CA LEU A 10 -5.60 -11.68 52.83
C LEU A 10 -6.41 -11.01 51.70
N LEU A 11 -6.45 -9.68 51.67
CA LEU A 11 -6.99 -8.92 50.55
C LEU A 11 -5.97 -8.95 49.40
N LEU A 12 -6.28 -9.76 48.40
CA LEU A 12 -5.54 -9.88 47.15
C LEU A 12 -5.72 -8.61 46.31
N VAL A 13 -4.59 -8.04 45.90
CA VAL A 13 -4.47 -6.95 44.93
C VAL A 13 -4.93 -7.41 43.55
N MET A 14 -6.05 -6.86 43.07
CA MET A 14 -6.39 -6.85 41.65
C MET A 14 -5.86 -5.54 41.06
N ALA A 15 -4.57 -5.50 40.76
CA ALA A 15 -4.02 -4.53 39.84
C ALA A 15 -4.30 -5.07 38.42
N CYS A 16 -5.38 -4.60 37.81
CA CYS A 16 -5.56 -4.77 36.37
C CYS A 16 -4.61 -3.80 35.68
N THR A 17 -3.38 -4.23 35.37
CA THR A 17 -2.69 -3.62 34.25
C THR A 17 -3.50 -4.00 33.02
N ASN A 18 -4.18 -3.03 32.40
CA ASN A 18 -4.61 -3.22 31.03
C ASN A 18 -3.33 -3.45 30.24
N GLU A 19 -3.07 -4.70 29.87
CA GLU A 19 -2.09 -5.03 28.86
C GLU A 19 -2.72 -4.56 27.55
N ASN A 20 -2.55 -3.28 27.23
CA ASN A 20 -2.80 -2.79 25.89
C ASN A 20 -1.80 -3.52 24.96
N GLU A 21 -2.26 -4.64 24.40
CA GLU A 21 -1.65 -5.38 23.29
C GLU A 21 -1.39 -4.49 22.05
N GLU A 22 -1.87 -3.25 22.07
CA GLU A 22 -1.60 -2.18 21.12
C GLU A 22 -0.16 -1.63 21.16
N GLU A 23 0.67 -1.93 22.17
CA GLU A 23 2.10 -1.53 22.14
C GLU A 23 3.03 -2.53 21.43
N LEU A 24 2.59 -3.76 21.15
CA LEU A 24 3.38 -4.72 20.35
C LEU A 24 3.19 -4.54 18.84
N TYR A 25 2.10 -3.88 18.46
CA TYR A 25 1.83 -3.45 17.09
C TYR A 25 1.88 -1.93 17.01
N GLY A 26 2.95 -1.35 17.56
CA GLY A 26 3.36 -0.01 17.18
C GLY A 26 3.29 0.09 15.67
N ASP A 27 2.45 1.02 15.24
CA ASP A 27 2.25 1.58 13.92
C ASP A 27 3.60 1.72 13.20
N LYS A 28 4.06 0.61 12.66
CA LYS A 28 4.87 0.60 11.46
C LYS A 28 3.89 0.98 10.35
N GLU A 29 3.58 2.28 10.28
CA GLU A 29 3.66 3.01 9.03
C GLU A 29 4.97 2.51 8.40
N SER A 30 4.87 1.44 7.63
CA SER A 30 5.99 0.85 6.94
C SER A 30 6.36 1.91 5.92
N THR A 31 7.24 2.82 6.33
CA THR A 31 7.75 3.87 5.47
C THR A 31 8.36 3.15 4.29
N CYS A 32 7.63 3.12 3.18
CA CYS A 32 8.08 2.40 2.01
C CYS A 32 9.21 3.20 1.38
N GLN A 33 10.43 2.96 1.87
CA GLN A 33 11.61 3.62 1.36
C GLN A 33 12.04 2.95 0.07
N VAL A 34 11.56 3.47 -1.05
CA VAL A 34 11.95 3.04 -2.39
C VAL A 34 13.17 3.85 -2.83
N THR A 35 14.37 3.29 -2.69
CA THR A 35 15.62 3.93 -3.11
C THR A 35 15.88 3.77 -4.61
N SER A 36 15.39 2.69 -5.21
CA SER A 36 15.41 2.42 -6.65
C SER A 36 14.18 1.60 -7.05
N ALA A 37 13.81 1.69 -8.32
CA ALA A 37 12.76 0.86 -8.93
C ALA A 37 13.09 0.65 -10.42
N THR A 38 12.89 -0.56 -10.91
CA THR A 38 13.05 -0.91 -12.33
C THR A 38 11.72 -1.18 -13.00
N TYR A 39 11.66 -1.05 -14.32
CA TYR A 39 10.41 -1.29 -15.03
C TYR A 39 9.98 -2.76 -14.92
N LEU A 40 10.89 -3.69 -15.19
CA LEU A 40 10.57 -5.11 -15.31
C LEU A 40 10.22 -5.76 -13.97
N THR A 41 10.94 -5.43 -12.88
CA THR A 41 10.76 -6.11 -11.59
C THR A 41 9.78 -5.40 -10.66
N ASP A 42 9.68 -4.07 -10.74
CA ASP A 42 8.89 -3.30 -9.77
C ASP A 42 7.60 -2.76 -10.38
N VAL A 43 7.67 -2.14 -11.57
CA VAL A 43 6.52 -1.44 -12.17
C VAL A 43 5.60 -2.38 -12.93
N LYS A 44 6.15 -3.20 -13.84
CA LYS A 44 5.36 -4.08 -14.70
C LYS A 44 4.45 -5.04 -13.93
N PRO A 45 4.87 -5.67 -12.81
CA PRO A 45 3.97 -6.51 -12.02
C PRO A 45 2.79 -5.75 -11.40
N ILE A 46 3.00 -4.47 -11.03
CA ILE A 46 1.92 -3.60 -10.52
C ILE A 46 0.90 -3.32 -11.63
N LEU A 47 1.38 -2.97 -12.83
CA LEU A 47 0.50 -2.70 -13.97
C LEU A 47 -0.28 -3.94 -14.41
N GLN A 48 0.38 -5.11 -14.42
CA GLN A 48 -0.25 -6.39 -14.73
C GLN A 48 -1.44 -6.69 -13.82
N ARG A 49 -1.28 -6.54 -12.51
CA ARG A 49 -2.33 -6.89 -11.55
C ARG A 49 -3.43 -5.82 -11.41
N ALA A 50 -3.12 -4.55 -11.67
CA ALA A 50 -4.04 -3.44 -11.34
C ALA A 50 -4.59 -2.69 -12.55
N CYS A 51 -3.99 -2.83 -13.73
CA CYS A 51 -4.30 -1.97 -14.88
C CYS A 51 -4.73 -2.75 -16.13
N TYR A 52 -4.16 -3.94 -16.38
CA TYR A 52 -4.32 -4.62 -17.67
C TYR A 52 -5.75 -5.11 -17.96
N ALA A 53 -6.58 -5.27 -16.93
CA ALA A 53 -7.99 -5.61 -17.11
C ALA A 53 -8.74 -4.61 -18.01
N CYS A 54 -8.30 -3.35 -18.05
CA CYS A 54 -8.95 -2.29 -18.83
C CYS A 54 -8.00 -1.51 -19.76
N HIS A 55 -6.69 -1.63 -19.59
CA HIS A 55 -5.67 -0.86 -20.31
C HIS A 55 -4.57 -1.73 -20.92
N ALA A 56 -4.92 -2.89 -21.47
CA ALA A 56 -4.01 -3.72 -22.24
C ALA A 56 -4.15 -3.43 -23.75
N SER A 57 -3.19 -3.85 -24.55
CA SER A 57 -3.19 -3.65 -26.01
C SER A 57 -4.43 -4.25 -26.71
N ASN A 58 -5.03 -5.28 -26.12
CA ASN A 58 -6.28 -5.88 -26.59
C ASN A 58 -7.54 -5.25 -25.97
N ILE A 59 -7.43 -4.48 -24.89
CA ILE A 59 -8.54 -3.84 -24.16
C ILE A 59 -8.07 -2.42 -23.80
N GLN A 60 -8.26 -1.49 -24.72
CA GLN A 60 -7.67 -0.14 -24.68
C GLN A 60 -8.70 0.89 -24.21
N THR A 61 -9.21 0.76 -22.99
CA THR A 61 -10.19 1.72 -22.46
C THR A 61 -9.62 3.13 -22.52
N ALA A 62 -10.41 4.07 -23.05
CA ALA A 62 -10.00 5.46 -23.30
C ALA A 62 -8.71 5.61 -24.16
N GLY A 63 -8.35 4.60 -24.95
CA GLY A 63 -7.15 4.64 -25.82
C GLY A 63 -5.83 4.52 -25.06
N VAL A 64 -5.86 4.05 -23.81
CA VAL A 64 -4.66 3.86 -22.97
C VAL A 64 -4.19 2.41 -23.04
N ILE A 65 -2.89 2.23 -23.27
CA ILE A 65 -2.19 0.94 -23.36
C ILE A 65 -1.07 0.95 -22.31
N LEU A 66 -1.07 -0.03 -21.40
CA LEU A 66 -0.11 -0.16 -20.31
C LEU A 66 0.63 -1.50 -20.30
N ASP A 67 0.36 -2.39 -21.25
CA ASP A 67 1.06 -3.68 -21.41
C ASP A 67 2.27 -3.62 -22.36
N THR A 68 2.54 -2.45 -22.93
CA THR A 68 3.74 -2.15 -23.70
C THR A 68 4.54 -1.05 -23.02
N TYR A 69 5.87 -1.15 -23.04
CA TYR A 69 6.73 -0.16 -22.39
C TYR A 69 6.49 1.27 -22.93
N GLU A 70 6.35 1.44 -24.25
CA GLU A 70 6.07 2.76 -24.85
C GLU A 70 4.73 3.34 -24.39
N GLY A 71 3.70 2.50 -24.26
CA GLY A 71 2.41 2.91 -23.73
C GLY A 71 2.49 3.37 -22.28
N VAL A 72 3.19 2.60 -21.44
CA VAL A 72 3.43 2.98 -20.04
C VAL A 72 4.23 4.27 -19.95
N LYS A 73 5.32 4.40 -20.71
CA LYS A 73 6.18 5.59 -20.72
C LYS A 73 5.39 6.85 -21.09
N LYS A 74 4.52 6.77 -22.09
CA LYS A 74 3.64 7.88 -22.48
C LYS A 74 2.76 8.34 -21.30
N GLN A 75 2.15 7.41 -20.58
CA GLN A 75 1.29 7.76 -19.43
C GLN A 75 2.10 8.22 -18.22
N ALA A 76 3.27 7.64 -18.00
CA ALA A 76 4.21 8.02 -16.94
C ALA A 76 4.68 9.48 -17.07
N GLN A 77 4.80 9.97 -18.29
CA GLN A 77 5.11 11.37 -18.61
C GLN A 77 3.88 12.29 -18.59
N GLY A 78 2.67 11.71 -18.47
CA GLY A 78 1.41 12.42 -18.33
C GLY A 78 0.76 12.10 -16.98
N ASP A 79 -0.49 11.65 -17.02
CA ASP A 79 -1.36 11.64 -15.83
C ASP A 79 -1.22 10.39 -14.95
N LEU A 80 -0.33 9.43 -15.26
CA LEU A 80 -0.26 8.15 -14.55
C LEU A 80 -0.14 8.34 -13.04
N LEU A 81 0.74 9.24 -12.57
CA LEU A 81 0.89 9.49 -11.14
C LEU A 81 -0.35 10.16 -10.54
N ALA A 82 -0.98 11.08 -11.26
CA ALA A 82 -2.17 11.78 -10.78
C ALA A 82 -3.36 10.82 -10.61
N VAL A 83 -3.61 9.96 -11.60
CA VAL A 83 -4.75 9.02 -11.57
C VAL A 83 -4.56 7.93 -10.51
N ILE A 84 -3.34 7.42 -10.27
CA ILE A 84 -3.10 6.41 -9.21
C ILE A 84 -3.03 7.05 -7.81
N ASN A 85 -2.69 8.34 -7.73
CA ASN A 85 -2.74 9.09 -6.47
C ASN A 85 -4.16 9.54 -6.10
N HIS A 86 -5.13 9.39 -7.01
CA HIS A 86 -6.49 9.95 -6.87
C HIS A 86 -6.42 11.47 -6.65
N GLU A 87 -5.56 12.15 -7.42
CA GLU A 87 -5.44 13.60 -7.36
C GLU A 87 -6.72 14.29 -7.87
N PRO A 88 -7.15 15.40 -7.24
CA PRO A 88 -8.31 16.16 -7.70
C PRO A 88 -8.18 16.55 -9.18
N GLY A 89 -9.30 16.50 -9.92
CA GLY A 89 -9.33 16.82 -11.35
C GLY A 89 -8.93 15.67 -12.28
N HIS A 90 -8.53 14.52 -11.75
CA HIS A 90 -8.19 13.33 -12.53
C HIS A 90 -9.13 12.16 -12.18
N PRO A 91 -9.50 11.30 -13.15
CA PRO A 91 -10.31 10.12 -12.86
C PRO A 91 -9.50 9.14 -11.99
N PRO A 92 -9.99 8.74 -10.81
CA PRO A 92 -9.26 7.86 -9.92
C PRO A 92 -9.13 6.46 -10.51
N MET A 93 -7.91 5.92 -10.50
CA MET A 93 -7.61 4.57 -10.98
C MET A 93 -7.05 3.68 -9.85
N PRO A 94 -7.41 2.38 -9.79
CA PRO A 94 -8.37 1.67 -10.64
C PRO A 94 -9.81 2.22 -10.52
N GLN A 95 -10.54 2.27 -11.64
CA GLN A 95 -11.88 2.88 -11.68
C GLN A 95 -12.87 2.13 -10.78
N GLY A 96 -13.48 2.84 -9.82
CA GLY A 96 -14.39 2.26 -8.84
C GLY A 96 -13.71 1.31 -7.84
N GLY A 97 -12.38 1.22 -7.87
CA GLY A 97 -11.57 0.39 -6.99
C GLY A 97 -10.89 1.17 -5.88
N ALA A 98 -10.28 0.45 -4.94
CA ALA A 98 -9.43 1.04 -3.92
C ALA A 98 -8.15 1.64 -4.55
N LYS A 99 -7.66 2.72 -3.94
CA LYS A 99 -6.35 3.29 -4.28
C LYS A 99 -5.25 2.23 -4.13
N LEU A 100 -4.23 2.31 -4.98
CA LEU A 100 -3.09 1.41 -4.89
C LEU A 100 -2.38 1.54 -3.52
N PRO A 101 -1.79 0.45 -3.00
CA PRO A 101 -0.96 0.52 -1.81
C PRO A 101 0.15 1.58 -1.96
N ALA A 102 0.46 2.28 -0.87
CA ALA A 102 1.43 3.37 -0.87
C ALA A 102 2.81 2.95 -1.44
N CYS A 103 3.27 1.73 -1.11
CA CYS A 103 4.51 1.19 -1.66
C CYS A 103 4.51 1.06 -3.19
N ASP A 104 3.39 0.67 -3.78
CA ASP A 104 3.30 0.46 -5.22
C ASP A 104 3.31 1.78 -5.96
N ILE A 105 2.60 2.77 -5.42
CA ILE A 105 2.67 4.15 -5.89
C ILE A 105 4.10 4.68 -5.77
N ALA A 106 4.79 4.42 -4.64
CA ALA A 106 6.17 4.85 -4.44
C ALA A 106 7.15 4.21 -5.44
N ARG A 107 6.98 2.93 -5.78
CA ARG A 107 7.76 2.25 -6.84
C ARG A 107 7.55 2.87 -8.20
N ILE A 108 6.29 3.09 -8.60
CA ILE A 108 5.96 3.73 -9.87
C ILE A 108 6.56 5.13 -9.91
N ARG A 109 6.31 5.94 -8.87
CA ARG A 109 6.86 7.30 -8.74
C ARG A 109 8.38 7.30 -8.86
N LYS A 110 9.07 6.44 -8.12
CA LYS A 110 10.53 6.37 -8.15
C LYS A 110 11.04 6.04 -9.55
N TRP A 111 10.43 5.06 -10.21
CA TRP A 111 10.78 4.71 -11.58
C TRP A 111 10.57 5.89 -12.56
N VAL A 112 9.44 6.61 -12.46
CA VAL A 112 9.18 7.82 -13.25
C VAL A 112 10.25 8.88 -13.02
N GLU A 113 10.57 9.19 -11.77
CA GLU A 113 11.58 10.18 -11.38
C GLU A 113 13.00 9.81 -11.86
N THR A 114 13.31 8.51 -11.98
CA THR A 114 14.60 8.02 -12.51
C THR A 114 14.66 7.96 -14.04
N GLY A 115 13.68 8.55 -14.74
CA GLY A 115 13.72 8.69 -16.19
C GLY A 115 13.00 7.58 -16.96
N THR A 116 12.09 6.84 -16.33
CA THR A 116 11.23 5.82 -16.96
C THR A 116 12.03 4.74 -17.72
N LEU A 117 13.17 4.29 -17.19
CA LEU A 117 14.07 3.37 -17.90
C LEU A 117 13.39 2.03 -18.22
N ASN A 118 13.70 1.42 -19.37
CA ASN A 118 13.27 0.07 -19.72
C ASN A 118 14.29 -0.96 -19.19
N ASN A 119 14.30 -1.17 -17.88
CA ASN A 119 15.29 -2.00 -17.18
C ASN A 119 14.64 -3.04 -16.25
#